data_AF-A0A370D8P1-F1
#
_entry.id   AF-A0A370D8P1-F1
#
_cell.length_a   1.000
_cell.length_b   1.000
_cell.length_c   1.000
_cell.angle_alpha   90.00
_cell.angle_beta   90.00
_cell.angle_gamma   90.00
#
_symmetry.space_group_name_H-M   'P 1'
#
loop_
_entity.id
_entity.type
_entity.pdbx_description
1 polymer ?
#
loop_
_entity_poly.entity_id
_entity_poly.type
_entity_poly.pdbx_seq_one_letter_code
_entity_poly.pdbx_strand_id
1 'polypeptide(L)'
;MSNSDIKRNTVFIQKKFQMRSIVTVVGIIAASGLLSGIMLYFLLSNELSSELQVAHQQIQNTWDSLAPAIIFGNIITVIVTGVVAAIAVLYQSHKIAGPMYRLQTICDEVSRGNYEPVSSLRKADQLTALANSFKEMLSALRDRKSNQLQMVADAQLMIDSLLKETDDENYKKLLNDLKAKIDSFN
;
A
#
# COMPACT_ATOMS: atom_id res chain seq x y z
N MET A 1 4.57 38.82 6.97
CA MET A 1 5.38 37.75 7.56
C MET A 1 5.13 36.48 6.75
N SER A 2 6.13 36.04 5.98
CA SER A 2 6.02 34.90 5.06
C SER A 2 6.04 33.61 5.86
N ASN A 3 4.93 32.88 5.86
CA ASN A 3 4.85 31.56 6.49
C ASN A 3 5.47 30.56 5.51
N SER A 4 6.74 30.20 5.74
CA SER A 4 7.40 29.18 4.95
C SER A 4 6.74 27.82 5.24
N ASP A 5 5.98 27.32 4.28
CA ASP A 5 5.47 25.95 4.26
C ASP A 5 6.64 24.97 4.38
N ILE A 6 6.90 24.49 5.59
CA ILE A 6 7.86 23.41 5.85
C ILE A 6 7.26 22.14 5.24
N LYS A 7 7.58 21.89 3.97
CA LYS A 7 7.28 20.65 3.26
C LYS A 7 7.94 19.49 4.01
N ARG A 8 7.18 18.79 4.85
CA ARG A 8 7.63 17.59 5.57
C ARG A 8 8.01 16.49 4.57
N ASN A 9 9.26 16.49 4.11
CA ASN A 9 9.85 15.47 3.25
C ASN A 9 10.29 14.27 4.09
N THR A 10 9.33 13.49 4.61
CA THR A 10 9.66 12.17 5.18
C THR A 10 9.62 11.14 4.06
N VAL A 11 10.78 10.90 3.44
CA VAL A 11 10.98 9.91 2.35
C VAL A 11 10.71 8.45 2.83
N PHE A 12 10.61 8.25 4.14
CA PHE A 12 10.38 6.94 4.74
C PHE A 12 9.08 6.92 5.54
N ILE A 13 7.96 6.62 4.87
CA ILE A 13 6.64 6.48 5.52
C ILE A 13 6.48 5.05 6.08
N GLN A 14 6.91 4.03 5.33
CA GLN A 14 6.85 2.62 5.73
C GLN A 14 8.20 1.93 5.57
N LYS A 15 9.13 2.25 6.48
CA LYS A 15 10.54 1.77 6.45
C LYS A 15 10.65 0.26 6.24
N LYS A 16 9.81 -0.55 6.90
CA LYS A 16 9.85 -2.02 6.79
C LYS A 16 9.51 -2.51 5.38
N PHE A 17 8.48 -1.96 4.76
CA PHE A 17 8.08 -2.32 3.40
C PHE A 17 9.12 -1.87 2.38
N GLN A 18 9.55 -0.60 2.45
CA GLN A 18 10.55 -0.05 1.55
C GLN A 18 11.89 -0.81 1.63
N MET A 19 12.40 -1.09 2.84
CA MET A 19 13.65 -1.82 3.01
C MET A 19 13.58 -3.25 2.48
N ARG A 20 12.47 -3.97 2.75
CA ARG A 20 12.29 -5.33 2.23
C ARG A 20 12.29 -5.34 0.70
N SER A 21 11.56 -4.41 0.06
CA SER A 21 11.50 -4.31 -1.40
C SER A 21 12.85 -3.93 -2.01
N ILE A 22 13.56 -2.97 -1.41
CA ILE A 22 14.90 -2.55 -1.88
C ILE A 22 15.89 -3.70 -1.80
N VAL A 23 15.97 -4.40 -0.65
CA VAL A 23 16.90 -5.53 -0.48
C VAL A 23 16.60 -6.64 -1.48
N THR A 24 15.32 -6.98 -1.71
CA THR A 24 14.94 -7.99 -2.69
C THR A 24 15.38 -7.59 -4.11
N VAL A 25 15.07 -6.36 -4.54
CA VAL A 25 15.39 -5.91 -5.91
C VAL A 25 16.90 -5.79 -6.12
N VAL A 26 17.62 -5.19 -5.17
CA VAL A 26 19.09 -5.09 -5.24
C VAL A 26 19.72 -6.49 -5.21
N GLY A 27 19.19 -7.41 -4.40
CA GLY A 27 19.62 -8.81 -4.38
C GLY A 27 19.44 -9.52 -5.72
N ILE A 28 18.31 -9.32 -6.40
CA ILE A 28 18.05 -9.86 -7.75
C ILE A 28 19.02 -9.26 -8.76
N ILE A 29 19.27 -7.93 -8.71
CA ILE A 29 20.22 -7.27 -9.61
C ILE A 29 21.63 -7.81 -9.39
N ALA A 30 22.07 -7.93 -8.14
CA ALA A 30 23.37 -8.52 -7.80
C ALA A 30 23.49 -9.97 -8.30
N ALA A 31 22.45 -10.79 -8.08
CA ALA A 31 22.43 -12.18 -8.56
C ALA A 31 22.48 -12.25 -10.10
N SER A 32 21.74 -11.38 -10.80
CA SER A 32 21.76 -11.31 -12.26
C SER A 32 23.11 -10.85 -12.81
N GLY A 33 23.78 -9.89 -12.15
CA GLY A 33 25.12 -9.45 -12.51
C GLY A 33 26.16 -10.55 -12.31
N LEU A 34 26.09 -11.29 -11.18
CA LEU A 34 26.93 -12.46 -10.94
C LEU A 34 26.71 -13.55 -11.99
N LEU A 35 25.45 -13.87 -12.29
CA LEU A 35 25.10 -14.85 -13.30
C LEU A 35 25.60 -14.43 -14.68
N SER A 36 25.44 -13.15 -15.04
CA SER A 36 25.93 -12.62 -16.31
C SER A 36 27.46 -12.67 -16.40
N GLY A 37 28.17 -12.34 -15.31
CA GLY A 37 29.63 -12.43 -15.26
C GLY A 37 30.12 -13.87 -15.42
N ILE A 38 29.48 -14.82 -14.74
CA ILE A 38 29.77 -16.26 -14.86
C ILE A 38 29.50 -16.75 -16.29
N MET A 39 28.35 -16.39 -16.86
CA MET A 39 27.98 -16.76 -18.23
C MET A 39 29.00 -16.23 -19.25
N LEU A 40 29.42 -14.98 -19.09
CA LEU A 40 30.38 -14.33 -19.98
C LEU A 40 31.77 -14.96 -19.85
N TYR A 41 32.19 -15.33 -18.64
CA TYR A 41 33.42 -16.11 -18.41
C TYR A 41 33.37 -17.45 -19.14
N PHE A 42 32.27 -18.21 -19.02
CA PHE A 42 32.13 -19.49 -19.71
C PHE A 42 32.16 -19.32 -21.24
N LEU A 43 31.41 -18.36 -21.78
CA LEU A 43 31.37 -18.10 -23.23
C LEU A 43 32.77 -17.78 -23.78
N LEU A 44 33.47 -16.87 -23.12
CA LEU A 44 34.78 -16.39 -23.54
C LEU A 44 35.84 -17.48 -23.38
N SER A 45 35.77 -18.28 -22.31
CA SER A 45 36.67 -19.43 -22.10
C SER A 45 36.49 -20.51 -23.18
N ASN A 46 35.26 -20.73 -23.65
CA ASN A 46 34.96 -21.70 -24.70
C ASN A 46 35.41 -21.21 -26.08
N GLU A 47 35.12 -19.94 -26.43
CA GLU A 47 35.52 -19.37 -27.73
C GLU A 47 37.04 -19.30 -27.89
N LEU A 48 37.76 -18.80 -26.87
CA LEU A 48 39.22 -18.73 -26.92
C LEU A 48 39.88 -20.11 -26.97
N SER A 49 39.29 -21.15 -26.37
CA SER A 49 39.78 -22.52 -26.49
C SER A 49 39.68 -23.09 -27.92
N SER A 50 38.76 -22.58 -28.74
CA SER A 50 38.51 -23.05 -30.11
C SER A 50 39.36 -22.35 -31.18
N GLU A 51 39.75 -21.08 -30.97
CA GLU A 51 40.71 -20.35 -31.83
C GLU A 51 42.19 -20.64 -31.50
N LEU A 52 42.45 -21.38 -30.41
CA LEU A 52 43.78 -21.61 -29.84
C LEU A 52 44.70 -22.57 -30.63
N GLN A 53 44.31 -23.07 -31.80
CA GLN A 53 45.22 -23.82 -32.67
C GLN A 53 46.10 -22.95 -33.58
N VAL A 54 45.86 -21.63 -33.74
CA VAL A 54 46.47 -20.86 -34.84
C VAL A 54 47.39 -19.68 -34.45
N ALA A 55 47.37 -19.11 -33.24
CA ALA A 55 48.21 -17.92 -32.94
C ALA A 55 48.66 -17.78 -31.47
N HIS A 56 49.73 -18.46 -31.08
CA HIS A 56 50.14 -18.70 -29.69
C HIS A 56 50.70 -17.50 -28.88
N GLN A 57 50.81 -16.28 -29.44
CA GLN A 57 51.64 -15.21 -28.83
C GLN A 57 50.97 -13.86 -28.58
N GLN A 58 49.76 -13.61 -29.10
CA GLN A 58 48.97 -12.40 -28.76
C GLN A 58 47.88 -12.67 -27.71
N ILE A 59 47.67 -13.94 -27.32
CA ILE A 59 46.49 -14.38 -26.57
C ILE A 59 46.59 -14.13 -25.05
N GLN A 60 47.77 -14.26 -24.44
CA GLN A 60 47.93 -14.05 -22.99
C GLN A 60 47.66 -12.58 -22.59
N ASN A 61 48.14 -11.63 -23.40
CA ASN A 61 47.99 -10.20 -23.11
C ASN A 61 46.53 -9.72 -23.22
N THR A 62 45.71 -10.38 -24.05
CA THR A 62 44.29 -10.02 -24.24
C THR A 62 43.48 -10.41 -23.01
N TRP A 63 43.68 -11.61 -22.45
CA TRP A 63 43.00 -12.05 -21.23
C TRP A 63 43.37 -11.22 -20.00
N ASP A 64 44.65 -10.89 -19.84
CA ASP A 64 45.15 -10.08 -18.73
C ASP A 64 44.55 -8.66 -18.73
N SER A 65 44.19 -8.14 -19.90
CA SER A 65 43.54 -6.83 -20.04
C SER A 65 42.02 -6.90 -19.97
N LEU A 66 41.42 -8.00 -20.45
CA LEU A 66 39.97 -8.13 -20.63
C LEU A 66 39.25 -8.62 -19.37
N ALA A 67 39.85 -9.55 -18.61
CA ALA A 67 39.29 -10.06 -17.36
C ALA A 67 39.02 -8.94 -16.31
N PRO A 68 39.97 -8.04 -16.00
CA PRO A 68 39.68 -6.94 -15.09
C PRO A 68 38.62 -5.99 -15.65
N ALA A 69 38.62 -5.70 -16.96
CA ALA A 69 37.60 -4.85 -17.58
C ALA A 69 36.19 -5.42 -17.43
N ILE A 70 36.02 -6.74 -17.57
CA ILE A 70 34.73 -7.43 -17.37
C ILE A 70 34.31 -7.38 -15.90
N ILE A 71 35.22 -7.63 -14.97
CA ILE A 71 34.93 -7.62 -13.52
C ILE A 71 34.53 -6.21 -13.08
N PHE A 72 35.34 -5.20 -13.40
CA PHE A 72 35.04 -3.80 -13.06
C PHE A 72 33.77 -3.31 -13.75
N GLY A 73 33.58 -3.64 -15.03
CA GLY A 73 32.37 -3.31 -15.78
C GLY A 73 31.11 -3.89 -15.16
N ASN A 74 31.14 -5.15 -14.73
CA ASN A 74 30.02 -5.80 -14.03
C ASN A 74 29.75 -5.17 -12.67
N ILE A 75 30.80 -4.90 -11.87
CA ILE A 75 30.65 -4.25 -10.56
C ILE A 75 30.01 -2.87 -10.71
N ILE A 76 30.52 -2.04 -11.63
CA ILE A 76 29.97 -0.71 -11.91
C ILE A 76 28.52 -0.82 -12.35
N THR A 77 28.20 -1.76 -13.25
CA THR A 77 26.84 -1.98 -13.73
C THR A 77 25.90 -2.36 -12.59
N VAL A 78 26.28 -3.32 -11.74
CA VAL A 78 25.47 -3.74 -10.58
C VAL A 78 25.23 -2.58 -9.61
N ILE A 79 26.27 -1.77 -9.33
CA ILE A 79 26.14 -0.62 -8.43
C ILE A 79 25.18 0.42 -9.04
N VAL A 80 25.41 0.82 -10.30
CA VAL A 80 24.59 1.86 -10.95
C VAL A 80 23.15 1.40 -11.08
N THR A 81 22.90 0.20 -11.61
CA THR A 81 21.55 -0.36 -11.75
C THR A 81 20.89 -0.56 -10.39
N GLY A 82 21.63 -1.00 -9.38
CA GLY A 82 21.15 -1.16 -8.00
C GLY A 82 20.69 0.17 -7.39
N VAL A 83 21.47 1.25 -7.55
CA VAL A 83 21.11 2.59 -7.08
C VAL A 83 19.87 3.11 -7.81
N VAL A 84 19.83 3.00 -9.14
CA VAL A 84 18.66 3.42 -9.94
C VAL A 84 17.40 2.65 -9.53
N ALA A 85 17.51 1.34 -9.36
CA ALA A 85 16.40 0.51 -8.92
C ALA A 85 15.94 0.85 -7.49
N ALA A 86 16.86 1.10 -6.56
CA ALA A 86 16.52 1.53 -5.21
C ALA A 86 15.74 2.85 -5.22
N ILE A 87 16.17 3.83 -6.03
CA ILE A 87 15.46 5.11 -6.21
C ILE A 87 14.06 4.88 -6.80
N ALA A 88 13.95 4.02 -7.82
CA ALA A 88 12.67 3.69 -8.44
C ALA A 88 11.70 3.03 -7.45
N VAL A 89 12.18 2.06 -6.66
CA VAL A 89 11.40 1.39 -5.61
C VAL A 89 10.96 2.38 -4.53
N LEU A 90 11.83 3.28 -4.09
CA LEU A 90 11.49 4.32 -3.11
C LEU A 90 10.39 5.23 -3.65
N TYR A 91 10.53 5.73 -4.88
CA TYR A 91 9.55 6.59 -5.52
C TYR A 91 8.21 5.88 -5.70
N GLN A 92 8.22 4.61 -6.13
CA GLN A 92 7.01 3.84 -6.32
C GLN A 92 6.33 3.48 -4.99
N SER A 93 7.10 3.19 -3.95
CA SER A 93 6.59 2.89 -2.60
C SER A 93 5.88 4.08 -1.98
N HIS A 94 6.30 5.31 -2.28
CA HIS A 94 5.62 6.51 -1.78
C HIS A 94 4.17 6.62 -2.24
N LYS A 95 3.90 6.24 -3.49
CA LYS A 95 2.54 6.24 -4.07
C LYS A 95 1.62 5.18 -3.47
N ILE A 96 2.15 4.26 -2.66
CA ILE A 96 1.39 3.20 -1.99
C ILE A 96 1.28 3.49 -0.49
N ALA A 97 2.39 3.82 0.15
CA ALA A 97 2.48 3.98 1.60
C ALA A 97 1.58 5.11 2.14
N GLY A 98 1.50 6.24 1.43
CA GLY A 98 0.67 7.38 1.82
C GLY A 98 -0.82 7.05 1.88
N PRO A 99 -1.43 6.56 0.78
CA PRO A 99 -2.82 6.16 0.78
C PRO A 99 -3.12 5.00 1.72
N MET A 100 -2.20 4.04 1.86
CA MET A 100 -2.37 2.92 2.79
C MET A 100 -2.48 3.38 4.24
N TYR A 101 -1.61 4.32 4.67
CA TYR A 101 -1.68 4.91 6.01
C TYR A 101 -3.01 5.64 6.26
N ARG A 102 -3.48 6.40 5.25
CA ARG A 102 -4.79 7.07 5.33
C ARG A 102 -5.93 6.06 5.42
N LEU A 103 -5.90 5.00 4.61
CA LEU A 103 -6.92 3.95 4.66
C LEU A 103 -7.00 3.31 6.04
N GLN A 104 -5.86 3.00 6.66
CA GLN A 104 -5.81 2.50 8.03
C GLN A 104 -6.46 3.47 9.03
N THR A 105 -6.17 4.76 8.93
CA THR A 105 -6.79 5.79 9.80
C THR A 105 -8.31 5.82 9.62
N ILE A 106 -8.80 5.69 8.40
CA ILE A 106 -10.25 5.67 8.14
C ILE A 106 -10.86 4.37 8.69
N CYS A 107 -10.20 3.22 8.55
CA CYS A 107 -10.66 1.97 9.16
C CYS A 107 -10.78 2.10 10.69
N ASP A 108 -9.85 2.78 11.35
CA ASP A 108 -9.92 3.02 12.79
C ASP A 108 -11.14 3.90 13.16
N GLU A 109 -11.43 4.95 12.39
CA GLU A 109 -12.65 5.76 12.57
C GLU A 109 -13.94 4.96 12.35
N VAL A 110 -13.98 4.15 11.29
CA VAL A 110 -15.10 3.25 10.98
C VAL A 110 -15.32 2.24 12.09
N SER A 111 -14.25 1.72 12.70
CA SER A 111 -14.32 0.79 13.83
C SER A 111 -14.98 1.42 15.07
N ARG A 112 -14.94 2.76 15.18
CA ARG A 112 -15.59 3.54 16.25
C ARG A 112 -17.02 3.97 15.88
N GLY A 113 -17.55 3.51 14.75
CA GLY A 113 -18.89 3.84 14.29
C GLY A 113 -19.01 5.20 13.59
N ASN A 114 -17.87 5.82 13.25
CA ASN A 114 -17.81 7.04 12.44
C ASN A 114 -17.73 6.68 10.95
N TYR A 115 -18.83 6.88 10.23
CA TYR A 115 -18.93 6.60 8.80
C TYR A 115 -18.94 7.88 7.95
N GLU A 116 -18.52 9.01 8.52
CA GLU A 116 -18.45 10.24 7.75
C GLU A 116 -17.48 10.13 6.56
N PRO A 117 -17.77 10.81 5.44
CA PRO A 117 -16.90 10.78 4.28
C PRO A 117 -15.58 11.48 4.61
N VAL A 118 -14.57 10.70 4.95
CA VAL A 118 -13.20 11.22 5.09
C VAL A 118 -12.74 11.69 3.71
N SER A 119 -12.16 12.90 3.68
CA SER A 119 -11.68 13.59 2.47
C SER A 119 -11.03 12.60 1.49
N SER A 120 -11.49 12.63 0.24
CA SER A 120 -11.11 11.67 -0.81
C SER A 120 -9.64 11.25 -0.75
N LEU A 121 -9.42 9.92 -0.77
CA LEU A 121 -8.11 9.37 -1.10
C LEU A 121 -7.70 9.98 -2.45
N ARG A 122 -6.55 10.66 -2.48
CA ARG A 122 -6.13 11.49 -3.62
C ARG A 122 -6.06 10.60 -4.87
N LYS A 123 -6.70 11.03 -5.97
CA LYS A 123 -6.85 10.31 -7.26
C LYS A 123 -5.55 9.86 -7.97
N ALA A 124 -4.37 10.18 -7.45
CA ALA A 124 -3.10 10.06 -8.16
C ALA A 124 -2.31 8.78 -7.86
N ASP A 125 -2.86 7.87 -7.05
CA ASP A 125 -2.13 6.72 -6.51
C ASP A 125 -2.65 5.38 -7.03
N GLN A 126 -1.79 4.36 -7.02
CA GLN A 126 -2.07 3.00 -7.50
C GLN A 126 -3.27 2.33 -6.80
N LEU A 127 -3.76 2.91 -5.72
CA LEU A 127 -4.85 2.40 -4.88
C LEU A 127 -6.20 3.05 -5.16
N THR A 128 -6.36 3.78 -6.27
CA THR A 128 -7.60 4.50 -6.58
C THR A 128 -8.82 3.58 -6.71
N ALA A 129 -8.67 2.39 -7.29
CA ALA A 129 -9.77 1.42 -7.37
C ALA A 129 -10.24 0.96 -5.98
N LEU A 130 -9.28 0.61 -5.10
CA LEU A 130 -9.56 0.25 -3.71
C LEU A 130 -10.23 1.40 -2.95
N ALA A 131 -9.75 2.63 -3.15
CA ALA A 131 -10.32 3.83 -2.57
C ALA A 131 -11.79 4.03 -2.95
N ASN A 132 -12.15 3.79 -4.21
CA ASN A 132 -13.52 3.90 -4.69
C ASN A 132 -14.41 2.82 -4.07
N SER A 133 -14.00 1.55 -4.09
CA SER A 133 -14.76 0.46 -3.44
C SER A 133 -14.92 0.70 -1.94
N PHE A 134 -13.90 1.23 -1.27
CA PHE A 134 -13.98 1.58 0.15
C PHE A 134 -14.95 2.73 0.42
N LYS A 135 -14.99 3.73 -0.46
CA LYS A 135 -15.97 4.83 -0.40
C LYS A 135 -17.41 4.31 -0.56
N GLU A 136 -17.63 3.40 -1.51
CA GLU A 136 -18.94 2.75 -1.71
C GLU A 136 -19.37 1.97 -0.46
N MET A 137 -18.44 1.23 0.16
CA MET A 137 -18.68 0.54 1.43
C MET A 137 -19.06 1.52 2.55
N LEU A 138 -18.34 2.63 2.72
CA LEU A 138 -18.68 3.65 3.73
C LEU A 138 -20.07 4.25 3.49
N SER A 139 -20.42 4.52 2.23
CA SER A 139 -21.76 5.02 1.89
C SER A 139 -22.82 4.01 2.31
N ALA A 140 -22.66 2.73 1.95
CA ALA A 140 -23.61 1.69 2.29
C ALA A 140 -23.76 1.49 3.82
N LEU A 141 -22.67 1.61 4.58
CA LEU A 141 -22.71 1.55 6.06
C LEU A 141 -23.44 2.75 6.65
N ARG A 142 -23.18 3.95 6.13
CA ARG A 142 -23.87 5.17 6.56
C ARG A 142 -25.37 5.10 6.27
N ASP A 143 -25.74 4.65 5.07
CA ASP A 143 -27.13 4.53 4.65
C ASP A 143 -27.86 3.48 5.51
N ARG A 144 -27.21 2.36 5.84
CA ARG A 144 -27.73 1.37 6.80
C ARG A 144 -27.95 1.96 8.18
N LYS A 145 -26.97 2.70 8.72
CA LYS A 145 -27.10 3.38 10.03
C LYS A 145 -28.25 4.38 10.03
N SER A 146 -28.37 5.18 8.96
CA SER A 146 -29.47 6.15 8.81
C SER A 146 -30.83 5.45 8.78
N ASN A 147 -30.97 4.37 8.01
CA ASN A 147 -32.22 3.62 7.94
C ASN A 147 -32.57 2.99 9.30
N GLN A 148 -31.60 2.45 10.03
CA GLN A 148 -31.83 1.91 11.38
C GLN A 148 -32.30 2.99 12.35
N LEU A 149 -31.66 4.17 12.35
CA LEU A 149 -32.08 5.30 13.19
C LEU A 149 -33.49 5.78 12.83
N GLN A 150 -33.84 5.80 11.54
CA GLN A 150 -35.19 6.14 11.09
C GLN A 150 -36.23 5.11 11.55
N MET A 151 -35.94 3.82 11.43
CA MET A 151 -36.84 2.76 11.93
C MET A 151 -37.05 2.84 13.45
N VAL A 152 -36.01 3.20 14.20
CA VAL A 152 -36.10 3.43 15.66
C VAL A 152 -36.99 4.64 15.96
N ALA A 153 -36.81 5.76 15.24
CA ALA A 153 -37.64 6.94 15.40
C ALA A 153 -39.11 6.67 15.05
N ASP A 154 -39.37 5.95 13.96
CA ASP A 154 -40.73 5.56 13.55
C ASP A 154 -41.40 4.66 14.61
N ALA A 155 -40.65 3.72 15.18
CA ALA A 155 -41.15 2.86 16.27
C ALA A 155 -41.50 3.67 17.53
N GLN A 156 -40.67 4.66 17.90
CA GLN A 156 -40.98 5.56 19.02
C GLN A 156 -42.26 6.36 18.77
N LEU A 157 -42.45 6.88 17.55
CA LEU A 157 -43.68 7.60 17.17
C LEU A 157 -44.92 6.71 17.25
N MET A 158 -44.84 5.44 16.80
CA MET A 158 -45.94 4.48 16.90
C MET A 158 -46.30 4.16 18.36
N ILE A 159 -45.30 3.97 19.22
CA ILE A 159 -45.54 3.76 20.66
C ILE A 159 -46.23 4.98 21.27
N ASP A 160 -45.78 6.18 20.93
CA ASP A 160 -46.36 7.43 21.43
C ASP A 160 -47.80 7.66 20.95
N SER A 161 -48.16 7.23 19.75
CA SER A 161 -49.57 7.24 19.31
C SER A 161 -50.42 6.23 20.08
N LEU A 162 -49.92 5.00 20.28
CA LEU A 162 -50.65 3.95 21.01
C LEU A 162 -50.87 4.31 22.48
N LEU A 163 -49.90 4.98 23.11
CA LEU A 163 -50.01 5.48 24.48
C LEU A 163 -51.12 6.54 24.65
N LYS A 164 -51.43 7.30 23.59
CA LYS A 164 -52.50 8.31 23.61
C LYS A 164 -53.89 7.72 23.39
N GLU A 165 -53.98 6.60 22.69
CA GLU A 165 -55.26 5.97 22.33
C GLU A 165 -55.74 4.93 23.36
N THR A 166 -54.86 4.42 24.21
CA THR A 166 -55.19 3.37 25.18
C THR A 166 -55.47 3.93 26.58
N ASP A 167 -56.52 3.45 27.23
CA ASP A 167 -56.84 3.73 28.64
C ASP A 167 -56.44 2.60 29.60
N ASP A 168 -55.96 1.46 29.07
CA ASP A 168 -55.55 0.31 29.87
C ASP A 168 -54.18 0.53 30.52
N GLU A 169 -54.15 0.61 31.85
CA GLU A 169 -52.94 0.85 32.63
C GLU A 169 -51.87 -0.24 32.49
N ASN A 170 -52.25 -1.52 32.30
CA ASN A 170 -51.28 -2.59 32.05
C ASN A 170 -50.67 -2.45 30.65
N TYR A 171 -51.47 -2.04 29.67
CA TYR A 171 -50.99 -1.82 28.29
C TYR A 171 -50.07 -0.60 28.20
N LYS A 172 -50.41 0.51 28.89
CA LYS A 172 -49.53 1.68 29.04
C LYS A 172 -48.19 1.32 29.67
N LYS A 173 -48.20 0.50 30.72
CA LYS A 173 -46.97 0.04 31.37
C LYS A 173 -46.07 -0.72 30.40
N LEU A 174 -46.62 -1.67 29.63
CA LEU A 174 -45.87 -2.44 28.65
C LEU A 174 -45.26 -1.56 27.54
N LEU A 175 -46.02 -0.58 27.04
CA LEU A 175 -45.56 0.37 26.02
C LEU A 175 -44.43 1.27 26.54
N ASN A 176 -44.50 1.71 27.80
CA ASN A 176 -43.42 2.47 28.44
C ASN A 176 -42.16 1.62 28.64
N ASP A 177 -42.30 0.36 29.05
CA ASP A 177 -41.16 -0.56 29.17
C ASP A 177 -40.49 -0.81 27.80
N LEU A 178 -41.30 -0.93 26.73
CA LEU A 178 -40.80 -1.07 25.36
C LEU A 178 -40.08 0.20 24.90
N LYS A 179 -40.64 1.38 25.17
CA LYS A 179 -40.00 2.68 24.87
C LYS A 179 -38.66 2.81 25.56
N ALA A 180 -38.59 2.52 26.86
CA ALA A 180 -37.34 2.55 27.63
C ALA A 180 -36.28 1.58 27.07
N LYS A 181 -36.71 0.42 26.57
CA LYS A 181 -35.79 -0.56 25.94
C LYS A 181 -35.27 -0.08 24.59
N ILE A 182 -36.10 0.59 23.79
CA ILE A 182 -35.67 1.21 22.53
C ILE A 182 -34.71 2.38 22.79
N ASP A 183 -34.99 3.20 23.82
CA ASP A 183 -34.13 4.32 24.22
C ASP A 183 -32.75 3.83 24.68
N SER A 184 -32.65 2.62 25.24
CA SER A 184 -31.36 2.00 25.61
C SER A 184 -30.50 1.51 24.42
N PHE A 185 -31.08 1.46 23.22
CA PHE A 185 -30.41 1.02 21.99
C PHE A 185 -29.75 2.18 21.21
N ASN A 186 -30.09 3.41 21.54
CA ASN A 186 -29.53 4.66 21.00
C ASN A 186 -28.33 5.13 21.84
#